data_AF-W7Q1W1-F1
#
_entry.id   AF-W7Q1W1-F1
#
_cell.length_a   1.000
_cell.length_b   1.000
_cell.length_c   1.000
_cell.angle_alpha   90.00
_cell.angle_beta   90.00
_cell.angle_gamma   90.00
#
_symmetry.space_group_name_H-M   'P 1'
#
loop_
_entity.id
_entity.type
_entity.pdbx_description
1 polymer ?
#
loop_
_entity_poly.entity_id
_entity_poly.type
_entity_poly.pdbx_seq_one_letter_code
_entity_poly.pdbx_strand_id
1 'polypeptide(L)' 'MAVPEVDIRFGLSARLGRNVFYRLVEAGEQRTTDTGRIELGLTSGGVWQPLGELPGDAPDEAS' A
#
# COMPACT_ATOMS: atom_id res chain seq x y z
N MET A 1 7.23 6.34 -13.29
CA MET A 1 6.13 5.86 -12.43
C MET A 1 6.41 4.42 -12.09
N ALA A 2 6.55 4.07 -10.81
CA ALA A 2 6.86 2.69 -10.40
C ALA A 2 5.67 1.75 -10.69
N VAL A 3 5.97 0.51 -11.07
CA VAL A 3 4.95 -0.52 -11.31
C VAL A 3 4.86 -1.38 -10.05
N PRO A 4 3.65 -1.62 -9.48
CA PRO A 4 3.53 -2.45 -8.31
C PRO A 4 3.89 -3.91 -8.66
N GLU A 5 4.82 -4.48 -7.91
CA GLU A 5 5.34 -5.83 -8.11
C GLU A 5 5.59 -6.53 -6.78
N VAL A 6 5.71 -7.85 -6.83
CA VAL A 6 6.02 -8.68 -5.67
C VAL A 6 7.13 -9.66 -6.02
N ASP A 7 8.08 -9.83 -5.13
CA ASP A 7 9.14 -10.81 -5.28
C ASP A 7 8.59 -12.24 -5.21
N ILE A 8 9.09 -13.09 -6.11
CA ILE A 8 8.75 -14.51 -6.13
C ILE A 8 9.96 -15.30 -5.63
N ARG A 9 10.90 -15.65 -6.52
CA ARG A 9 12.07 -16.49 -6.23
C ARG A 9 13.15 -16.29 -7.27
N PHE A 10 14.39 -16.63 -6.90
CA PHE A 10 15.55 -16.54 -7.80
C PHE A 10 15.72 -15.15 -8.44
N GLY A 11 15.38 -14.09 -7.71
CA GLY A 11 15.44 -12.71 -8.19
C GLY A 11 14.36 -12.34 -9.22
N LEU A 12 13.31 -13.16 -9.37
CA LEU A 12 12.18 -12.85 -10.22
C LEU A 12 11.09 -12.13 -9.44
N SER A 13 10.52 -11.09 -10.04
CA SER A 13 9.38 -10.34 -9.50
C SER A 13 8.20 -10.43 -10.47
N ALA A 14 6.98 -10.54 -9.91
CA ALA A 14 5.74 -10.49 -10.67
C ALA A 14 5.11 -9.10 -10.57
N ARG A 15 4.79 -8.52 -11.72
CA ARG A 15 3.92 -7.35 -11.78
C ARG A 15 2.52 -7.69 -11.26
N LEU A 16 2.01 -6.85 -10.37
CA LEU A 16 0.61 -6.90 -9.96
C LEU A 16 -0.28 -6.34 -11.07
N GLY A 17 -1.22 -7.17 -11.54
CA GLY A 17 -2.26 -6.72 -12.45
C GLY A 17 -3.14 -5.67 -11.78
N ARG A 18 -3.68 -4.72 -12.54
CA ARG A 18 -4.48 -3.60 -11.99
C ARG A 18 -5.63 -4.07 -11.09
N ASN A 19 -6.38 -5.08 -11.53
CA ASN A 19 -7.49 -5.62 -10.74
C ASN A 19 -7.02 -6.21 -9.41
N VAL A 20 -5.87 -6.89 -9.41
CA VAL A 20 -5.26 -7.44 -8.19
C VAL A 20 -4.83 -6.30 -7.27
N PHE A 21 -4.14 -5.30 -7.84
CA PHE A 21 -3.70 -4.14 -7.07
C PHE A 21 -4.88 -3.40 -6.41
N TYR A 22 -5.97 -3.15 -7.14
CA TYR A 22 -7.15 -2.49 -6.56
C TYR A 22 -7.82 -3.32 -5.47
N ARG A 23 -7.90 -4.65 -5.64
CA ARG A 23 -8.39 -5.55 -4.58
C ARG A 23 -7.54 -5.50 -3.32
N LEU A 24 -6.21 -5.38 -3.47
CA LEU A 24 -5.29 -5.24 -2.33
C LEU A 24 -5.47 -3.89 -1.65
N VAL A 25 -5.68 -2.82 -2.41
CA VAL A 25 -6.00 -1.49 -1.89
C VAL A 25 -7.31 -1.51 -1.09
N GLU A 26 -8.36 -2.14 -1.62
CA GLU A 26 -9.65 -2.28 -0.95
C GLU A 26 -9.57 -3.09 0.35
N ALA A 27 -8.70 -4.11 0.39
CA ALA A 27 -8.49 -4.96 1.56
C ALA A 27 -7.42 -4.42 2.53
N GLY A 28 -6.77 -3.32 2.18
CA GLY A 28 -5.63 -2.78 2.91
C GLY A 28 -6.02 -2.20 4.26
N GLU A 29 -5.09 -2.32 5.21
CA GLU A 29 -5.10 -1.64 6.48
C GLU A 29 -4.36 -0.30 6.36
N GLN A 30 -4.73 0.67 7.19
CA GLN A 30 -3.98 1.93 7.33
C GLN A 30 -3.09 1.88 8.57
N ARG A 31 -1.86 2.38 8.46
CA ARG A 31 -0.94 2.54 9.59
C ARG A 31 -0.38 3.95 9.63
N THR A 32 -0.48 4.58 10.79
CA THR A 32 0.27 5.80 11.06
C THR A 32 1.71 5.42 11.32
N THR A 33 2.61 5.97 10.50
CA THR A 33 4.06 5.81 10.65
C THR A 33 4.60 6.72 11.74
N ASP A 34 5.84 6.48 12.18
CA ASP A 34 6.54 7.33 13.16
C ASP A 34 6.70 8.79 12.69
N THR A 35 6.57 9.04 11.38
CA THR A 35 6.62 10.37 10.78
C THR A 35 5.26 11.08 10.74
N GLY A 36 4.21 10.43 11.25
CA GLY A 36 2.82 10.94 11.22
C GLY A 36 2.11 10.76 9.88
N ARG A 37 2.77 10.16 8.88
CA ARG A 37 2.14 9.82 7.59
C ARG A 37 1.26 8.59 7.71
N ILE A 38 0.24 8.51 6.87
CA ILE A 38 -0.65 7.36 6.76
C ILE A 38 -0.17 6.48 5.60
N GLU A 39 0.25 5.26 5.90
CA GLU A 39 0.52 4.22 4.90
C GLU A 39 -0.70 3.32 4.73
N LEU A 40 -1.00 2.97 3.49
CA LEU A 40 -1.90 1.87 3.14
C LEU A 40 -1.06 0.63 2.84
N GLY A 41 -1.43 -0.51 3.41
CA GLY A 41 -0.71 -1.77 3.18
C GLY A 41 -1.47 -2.97 3.70
N LEU A 42 -0.83 -4.13 3.72
CA LEU A 42 -1.37 -5.34 4.33
C LEU A 42 -0.29 -6.12 5.07
N THR A 43 -0.68 -6.89 6.08
CA THR A 43 0.22 -7.86 6.71
C THR A 43 0.16 -9.18 5.94
N SER A 44 1.30 -9.62 5.41
CA SER A 44 1.44 -10.92 4.74
C SER A 44 2.66 -11.65 5.29
N GLY A 45 2.47 -12.89 5.74
CA GLY A 45 3.54 -13.65 6.39
C GLY A 45 4.09 -13.00 7.67
N GLY A 46 3.26 -12.20 8.36
CA GLY A 46 3.68 -11.43 9.54
C GLY A 46 4.47 -10.16 9.22
N VAL A 47 4.67 -9.83 7.93
CA VAL A 47 5.43 -8.66 7.48
C VAL A 47 4.46 -7.63 6.88
N TRP A 48 4.70 -6.36 7.19
CA TRP A 48 3.99 -5.24 6.56
C TRP A 48 4.43 -5.04 5.12
N GLN A 49 3.47 -5.01 4.19
CA GLN A 49 3.68 -4.82 2.76
C GLN A 49 3.00 -3.51 2.33
N PRO A 50 3.75 -2.41 2.15
CA PRO A 50 3.17 -1.13 1.80
C PRO A 50 2.65 -1.14 0.35
N LEU A 51 1.44 -0.61 0.17
CA LEU A 51 0.81 -0.36 -1.15
C LEU A 51 0.96 1.10 -1.58
N GLY A 52 1.22 2.00 -0.63
CA GLY A 52 1.50 3.41 -0.87
C GLY A 52 1.22 4.28 0.36
N GLU A 53 1.48 5.57 0.23
CA GLU A 53 1.11 6.57 1.22
C GLU A 53 -0.24 7.20 0.84
N LEU A 54 -1.10 7.41 1.83
CA LEU A 54 -2.31 8.22 1.69
C LEU A 54 -1.97 9.67 2.04
N PRO A 55 -2.60 10.65 1.36
CA PRO A 55 -2.56 12.02 1.84
C PRO A 55 -3.11 12.03 3.27
N GLY A 56 -2.39 12.68 4.20
CA GLY A 56 -2.95 12.95 5.52
C GLY A 56 -4.23 13.77 5.36
N ASP A 57 -5.19 13.60 6.27
CA ASP A 57 -6.41 14.40 6.28
C ASP A 57 -6.03 15.87 6.15
N ALA A 58 -6.26 16.44 4.96
CA ALA A 58 -6.39 17.88 4.86
C ALA A 58 -7.59 18.22 5.75
N PRO A 59 -7.50 19.22 6.64
CA PRO A 59 -8.63 19.58 7.47
C PRO A 59 -9.82 19.83 6.55
N ASP A 60 -10.91 19.11 6.81
CA ASP A 60 -12.19 19.25 6.12
C ASP A 60 -12.48 20.75 6.00
N GLU A 61 -12.40 21.31 4.78
CA GLU A 61 -12.77 22.69 4.56
C GLU A 61 -14.26 22.79 4.86
N ALA A 62 -14.55 23.27 6.06
CA ALA A 62 -15.89 23.58 6.54
C ALA A 62 -16.61 24.39 5.46
N SER A 63 -17.64 23.79 4.88
CA SER A 63 -18.58 24.49 4.01
C SER A 63 -19.91 24.68 4.71
#